data_AF-A0A316SLT8-F1
#
_entry.id   AF-A0A316SLT8-F1
#
_cell.length_a   1.000
_cell.length_b   1.000
_cell.length_c   1.000
_cell.angle_alpha   90.00
_cell.angle_beta   90.00
_cell.angle_gamma   90.00
#
_symmetry.space_group_name_H-M   'P 1'
#
loop_
_entity.id
_entity.type
_entity.pdbx_description
1 polymer ?
#
loop_
_entity_poly.entity_id
_entity_poly.type
_entity_poly.pdbx_seq_one_letter_code
_entity_poly.pdbx_strand_id
1 'polypeptide(L)'
;MALTHVCVWDDKSGYRSIKIEEACRMYPYGVSANSEIFVCERCFQNVGLTAPSTKTIRHFRHTSKDMEKECEDRAKRYDREKIWHINHLLPLKIEVKEGKFCFKLGFFYVDFLNENSLRGKKIIIKDSNQQIFEYSLDRINLQGITYLNIGNIPSKNYYLSYDGLSSDLNKCWPTEINGINPEGTFFDLETGKMLFSGSKVYNNKDYYLLQNGVLGSVQKGIRFEKIAEMFTTWNLYKIHVDEFSHSSADFFRVRSLFLTKTPVKFYPVWPLCVQDKDILYHDENTVYFYMESQKDELHAYPNFVSTNYEKLDNGKLYKIHLETKAQILSVDKFDAIYLIKKDLNQPEKLPQVRIYNKDYVLIEESLLYKLPKEKQIIIQAQCDGKVVVIWNGCIKEILYISENQNVTVDNLAMGYTVQVFQGCDIVRTICFKKQPPKLDYNKLDKELVQKLQKYNENMVSVSHSIGAIANKLENYPLTKKWLYGMLRQGIISRDAYYVLKNVVRQKG
;
A
#
# COMPACT_ATOMS: atom_id res chain seq x y z
N MET A 1 -44.82 9.01 -3.82
CA MET A 1 -44.34 7.75 -3.23
C MET A 1 -42.96 7.99 -2.65
N ALA A 2 -42.60 7.24 -1.63
CA ALA A 2 -41.52 7.55 -0.70
C ALA A 2 -40.13 7.38 -1.31
N LEU A 3 -39.26 8.38 -1.16
CA LEU A 3 -37.82 8.21 -1.38
C LEU A 3 -37.23 7.36 -0.24
N THR A 4 -36.20 6.57 -0.56
CA THR A 4 -35.53 5.64 0.37
C THR A 4 -34.04 5.96 0.55
N HIS A 5 -33.42 6.64 -0.43
CA HIS A 5 -32.02 7.04 -0.40
C HIS A 5 -31.90 8.51 0.03
N VAL A 6 -32.16 8.76 1.31
CA VAL A 6 -32.19 10.11 1.89
C VAL A 6 -31.14 10.24 2.99
N CYS A 7 -30.41 11.35 2.96
CA CYS A 7 -29.37 11.69 3.91
C CYS A 7 -29.73 12.96 4.69
N VAL A 8 -29.14 13.09 5.87
CA VAL A 8 -29.17 14.28 6.73
C VAL A 8 -27.74 14.62 7.15
N TRP A 9 -27.45 15.90 7.35
CA TRP A 9 -26.15 16.34 7.85
C TRP A 9 -25.93 15.91 9.31
N ASP A 10 -24.71 15.47 9.63
CA ASP A 10 -24.24 15.11 10.96
C ASP A 10 -22.81 15.65 11.19
N ASP A 11 -22.60 16.41 12.26
CA ASP A 11 -21.32 17.10 12.52
C ASP A 11 -20.14 16.16 12.83
N LYS A 12 -20.40 14.87 13.06
CA LYS A 12 -19.36 13.88 13.32
C LYS A 12 -18.91 13.16 12.06
N SER A 13 -19.80 12.94 11.10
CA SER A 13 -19.55 12.04 9.97
C SER A 13 -19.80 12.68 8.61
N GLY A 14 -20.66 13.69 8.53
CA GLY A 14 -21.07 14.37 7.30
C GLY A 14 -22.49 13.98 6.94
N TYR A 15 -22.81 13.93 5.65
CA TYR A 15 -24.11 13.41 5.22
C TYR A 15 -24.23 11.92 5.53
N ARG A 16 -25.18 11.56 6.40
CA ARG A 16 -25.48 10.17 6.73
C ARG A 16 -26.88 9.80 6.28
N SER A 17 -27.04 8.58 5.75
CA SER A 17 -28.37 8.05 5.44
C SER A 17 -29.27 8.04 6.68
N ILE A 18 -30.53 8.41 6.50
CA ILE A 18 -31.55 8.47 7.55
C ILE A 18 -32.79 7.66 7.15
N LYS A 19 -33.28 6.84 8.09
CA LYS A 19 -34.53 6.09 7.90
C LYS A 19 -35.74 6.97 8.16
N ILE A 20 -36.88 6.61 7.55
CA ILE A 20 -38.12 7.38 7.69
C ILE A 20 -38.59 7.44 9.15
N GLU A 21 -38.44 6.36 9.92
CA GLU A 21 -38.84 6.30 11.32
C GLU A 21 -38.00 7.24 12.18
N GLU A 22 -36.70 7.30 11.92
CA GLU A 22 -35.77 8.20 12.61
C GLU A 22 -36.08 9.67 12.27
N ALA A 23 -36.27 9.98 10.98
CA ALA A 23 -36.63 11.33 10.54
C ALA A 23 -37.98 11.79 11.13
N CYS A 24 -38.95 10.87 11.25
CA CYS A 24 -40.24 11.17 11.86
C CYS A 24 -40.13 11.52 13.35
N ARG A 25 -39.19 10.88 14.09
CA ARG A 25 -38.91 11.20 15.49
C ARG A 25 -38.20 12.54 15.65
N MET A 26 -37.21 12.82 14.78
CA MET A 26 -36.46 14.07 14.82
C MET A 26 -37.31 15.28 14.40
N TYR A 27 -38.21 15.09 13.43
CA TYR A 27 -39.06 16.15 12.88
C TYR A 27 -40.54 15.75 12.91
N PRO A 28 -41.25 15.98 14.03
CA PRO A 28 -42.63 15.52 14.20
C PRO A 28 -43.64 16.14 13.22
N TYR A 29 -43.40 17.38 12.76
CA TYR A 29 -44.38 18.18 12.01
C TYR A 29 -44.19 18.18 10.48
N GLY A 30 -43.27 17.35 9.96
CA GLY A 30 -42.86 17.41 8.56
C GLY A 30 -41.80 18.47 8.29
N VAL A 31 -41.21 18.42 7.11
CA VAL A 31 -40.08 19.26 6.71
C VAL A 31 -40.24 19.66 5.24
N SER A 32 -40.14 20.95 4.96
CA SER A 32 -40.14 21.45 3.58
C SER A 32 -38.81 21.13 2.91
N ALA A 33 -38.79 20.78 1.63
CA ALA A 33 -37.54 20.61 0.88
C ALA A 33 -36.70 21.89 0.86
N ASN A 34 -37.34 23.06 0.93
CA ASN A 34 -36.63 24.35 0.98
C ASN A 34 -35.87 24.59 2.29
N SER A 35 -36.05 23.74 3.30
CA SER A 35 -35.27 23.82 4.54
C SER A 35 -33.88 23.19 4.43
N GLU A 36 -33.60 22.49 3.32
CA GLU A 36 -32.28 21.88 3.01
C GLU A 36 -31.79 20.82 4.01
N ILE A 37 -32.65 20.42 4.95
CA ILE A 37 -32.33 19.44 6.00
C ILE A 37 -32.06 18.06 5.42
N PHE A 38 -32.89 17.61 4.48
CA PHE A 38 -32.78 16.30 3.86
C PHE A 38 -32.34 16.42 2.42
N VAL A 39 -31.49 15.50 1.99
CA VAL A 39 -30.91 15.46 0.64
C VAL A 39 -31.08 14.07 0.07
N CYS A 40 -31.40 13.95 -1.21
CA CYS A 40 -31.38 12.67 -1.91
C CYS A 40 -29.95 12.27 -2.25
N GLU A 41 -29.54 11.07 -1.86
CA GLU A 41 -28.19 10.55 -2.11
C GLU A 41 -27.92 10.28 -3.60
N ARG A 42 -28.98 10.13 -4.41
CA ARG A 42 -28.87 9.77 -5.84
C ARG A 42 -28.76 10.99 -6.76
N CYS A 43 -29.54 12.04 -6.49
CA CYS A 43 -29.58 13.25 -7.32
C CYS A 43 -29.10 14.51 -6.60
N PHE A 44 -28.68 14.42 -5.35
CA PHE A 44 -28.09 15.53 -4.55
C PHE A 44 -29.05 16.72 -4.29
N GLN A 45 -30.31 16.58 -4.71
CA GLN A 45 -31.36 17.58 -4.52
C GLN A 45 -31.95 17.52 -3.11
N ASN A 46 -32.48 18.66 -2.67
CA ASN A 46 -33.18 18.78 -1.40
C ASN A 46 -34.49 17.96 -1.40
N VAL A 47 -34.82 17.41 -0.25
CA VAL A 47 -35.95 16.50 -0.04
C VAL A 47 -36.83 17.01 1.10
N GLY A 48 -38.14 16.92 0.92
CA GLY A 48 -39.12 17.20 1.97
C GLY A 48 -39.60 15.94 2.67
N LEU A 49 -39.94 16.06 3.94
CA LEU A 49 -40.63 15.04 4.74
C LEU A 49 -42.10 15.44 4.88
N THR A 50 -43.03 14.56 4.50
CA THR A 50 -44.45 14.90 4.63
C THR A 50 -44.88 15.04 6.11
N ALA A 51 -45.78 15.98 6.34
CA ALA A 51 -46.41 16.19 7.65
C ALA A 51 -47.31 14.99 8.02
N PRO A 52 -47.53 14.73 9.31
CA PRO A 52 -48.48 13.72 9.74
C PRO A 52 -49.87 14.02 9.18
N SER A 53 -50.53 13.02 8.60
CA SER A 53 -51.92 13.13 8.16
C SER A 53 -52.66 11.83 8.43
N THR A 54 -53.97 11.92 8.66
CA THR A 54 -54.84 10.75 8.88
C THR A 54 -55.02 9.88 7.65
N LYS A 55 -54.62 10.36 6.45
CA LYS A 55 -54.84 9.68 5.16
C LYS A 55 -53.56 9.16 4.51
N THR A 56 -52.38 9.59 4.97
CA THR A 56 -51.11 9.26 4.30
C THR A 56 -50.02 8.93 5.29
N ILE A 57 -49.39 7.78 5.11
CA ILE A 57 -48.14 7.43 5.80
C ILE A 57 -47.07 8.46 5.43
N ARG A 58 -46.34 8.93 6.43
CA ARG A 58 -45.26 9.90 6.26
C ARG A 58 -44.17 9.32 5.37
N HIS A 59 -43.64 10.14 4.48
CA HIS A 59 -42.63 9.72 3.52
C HIS A 59 -41.81 10.93 3.02
N PHE A 60 -40.64 10.62 2.48
CA PHE A 60 -39.80 11.58 1.79
C PHE A 60 -40.29 11.84 0.36
N ARG A 61 -40.19 13.08 -0.11
CA ARG A 61 -40.56 13.48 -1.48
C ARG A 61 -39.72 14.66 -2.00
N HIS A 62 -39.45 14.65 -3.30
CA HIS A 62 -39.00 15.82 -4.05
C HIS A 62 -40.10 16.87 -4.19
N THR A 63 -39.75 18.11 -4.51
CA THR A 63 -40.74 19.12 -4.89
C THR A 63 -41.20 18.88 -6.33
N SER A 64 -42.40 19.36 -6.66
CA SER A 64 -42.91 19.30 -8.03
C SER A 64 -42.18 20.24 -9.00
N LYS A 65 -41.38 21.18 -8.48
CA LYS A 65 -40.62 22.19 -9.25
C LYS A 65 -39.15 21.81 -9.49
N ASP A 66 -38.67 20.69 -8.95
CA ASP A 66 -37.27 20.28 -9.11
C ASP A 66 -36.95 20.03 -10.59
N MET A 67 -35.84 20.62 -11.06
CA MET A 67 -35.49 20.75 -12.48
C MET A 67 -35.17 19.41 -13.16
N GLU A 68 -34.70 18.41 -12.40
CA GLU A 68 -34.48 17.06 -12.92
C GLU A 68 -35.57 16.10 -12.44
N LYS A 69 -36.46 15.72 -13.36
CA LYS A 69 -37.47 14.67 -13.11
C LYS A 69 -36.87 13.26 -13.17
N GLU A 70 -35.56 13.13 -13.38
CA GLU A 70 -34.83 11.88 -13.63
C GLU A 70 -34.12 11.29 -12.40
N CYS A 71 -34.56 11.62 -11.18
CA CYS A 71 -34.01 10.95 -9.98
C CYS A 71 -34.25 9.44 -10.05
N GLU A 72 -33.20 8.63 -9.88
CA GLU A 72 -33.27 7.16 -9.98
C GLU A 72 -34.26 6.57 -8.95
N ASP A 73 -34.28 7.12 -7.74
CA ASP A 73 -35.20 6.73 -6.66
C ASP A 73 -36.67 7.09 -7.01
N ARG A 74 -36.87 8.05 -7.92
CA ARG A 74 -38.16 8.38 -8.56
C ARG A 74 -38.46 7.49 -9.77
N ALA A 75 -37.43 7.07 -10.52
CA ALA A 75 -37.52 6.34 -11.79
C ALA A 75 -37.67 4.81 -11.63
N LYS A 76 -37.15 4.19 -10.55
CA LYS A 76 -37.38 2.76 -10.18
C LYS A 76 -38.87 2.35 -10.10
N ARG A 77 -39.78 3.32 -10.19
CA ARG A 77 -41.23 3.18 -10.13
C ARG A 77 -41.92 3.02 -11.50
N TYR A 78 -41.27 3.44 -12.58
CA TYR A 78 -41.77 3.22 -13.94
C TYR A 78 -40.92 2.12 -14.54
N ASP A 79 -41.52 0.97 -14.79
CA ASP A 79 -40.84 -0.24 -15.24
C ASP A 79 -40.07 -0.02 -16.54
N ARG A 80 -38.85 0.45 -16.37
CA ARG A 80 -37.69 0.22 -17.19
C ARG A 80 -36.59 0.05 -16.17
N GLU A 81 -36.08 -1.16 -16.07
CA GLU A 81 -34.67 -1.37 -15.77
C GLU A 81 -33.84 -0.51 -16.73
N LYS A 82 -33.78 0.80 -16.51
CA LYS A 82 -32.54 1.53 -16.70
C LYS A 82 -31.66 1.06 -15.55
N ILE A 83 -31.21 -0.18 -15.68
CA ILE A 83 -29.85 -0.55 -15.32
C ILE A 83 -29.06 0.55 -16.02
N TRP A 84 -28.69 1.61 -15.29
CA TRP A 84 -27.44 2.25 -15.61
C TRP A 84 -26.49 1.08 -15.50
N HIS A 85 -26.19 0.49 -16.67
CA HIS A 85 -25.06 -0.39 -16.79
C HIS A 85 -23.98 0.46 -16.16
N ILE A 86 -23.51 0.03 -14.99
CA ILE A 86 -22.36 0.64 -14.36
C ILE A 86 -21.22 0.20 -15.27
N ASN A 87 -21.16 0.83 -16.45
CA ASN A 87 -20.10 0.73 -17.38
C ASN A 87 -18.91 1.23 -16.58
N HIS A 88 -17.86 0.43 -16.49
CA HIS A 88 -16.64 0.80 -15.79
C HIS A 88 -16.25 2.23 -16.19
N LEU A 89 -16.17 3.13 -15.21
CA LEU A 89 -15.74 4.49 -15.48
C LEU A 89 -14.23 4.45 -15.68
N LEU A 90 -13.79 4.58 -16.92
CA LEU A 90 -12.37 4.80 -17.22
C LEU A 90 -11.92 6.08 -16.50
N PRO A 91 -10.80 6.07 -15.77
CA PRO A 91 -10.40 7.21 -14.98
C PRO A 91 -10.00 8.36 -15.92
N LEU A 92 -10.73 9.47 -15.81
CA LEU A 92 -10.35 10.74 -16.43
C LEU A 92 -9.42 11.49 -15.48
N LYS A 93 -8.30 12.01 -15.98
CA LYS A 93 -7.31 12.73 -15.20
C LYS A 93 -7.02 14.11 -15.81
N ILE A 94 -6.84 15.11 -14.97
CA ILE A 94 -6.23 16.39 -15.32
C ILE A 94 -4.72 16.35 -15.06
N GLU A 95 -3.94 16.93 -15.96
CA GLU A 95 -2.51 17.16 -15.79
C GLU A 95 -2.23 18.64 -15.92
N VAL A 96 -1.75 19.27 -14.84
CA VAL A 96 -1.52 20.71 -14.74
C VAL A 96 -0.03 21.00 -14.79
N LYS A 97 0.39 21.88 -15.70
CA LYS A 97 1.78 22.35 -15.84
C LYS A 97 1.78 23.83 -16.21
N GLU A 98 2.46 24.64 -15.39
CA GLU A 98 2.72 26.07 -15.67
C GLU A 98 1.46 26.87 -16.10
N GLY A 99 0.37 26.75 -15.33
CA GLY A 99 -0.89 27.47 -15.62
C GLY A 99 -1.65 26.97 -16.84
N LYS A 100 -1.24 25.83 -17.43
CA LYS A 100 -1.97 25.11 -18.46
C LYS A 100 -2.37 23.74 -17.95
N PHE A 101 -3.40 23.16 -18.56
CA PHE A 101 -3.81 21.79 -18.25
C PHE A 101 -4.21 21.02 -19.51
N CYS A 102 -4.14 19.71 -19.41
CA CYS A 102 -4.72 18.79 -20.39
C CYS A 102 -5.39 17.62 -19.67
N PHE A 103 -6.20 16.88 -20.40
CA PHE A 103 -6.92 15.72 -19.92
C PHE A 103 -6.31 14.44 -20.47
N LYS A 104 -6.35 13.39 -19.66
CA LYS A 104 -5.97 12.05 -20.08
C LYS A 104 -7.01 11.04 -19.63
N LEU A 105 -7.33 10.10 -20.51
CA LEU A 105 -8.20 8.99 -20.20
C LEU A 105 -7.39 7.71 -19.95
N GLY A 106 -7.61 7.07 -18.81
CA GLY A 106 -6.90 5.86 -18.42
C GLY A 106 -7.56 4.59 -18.95
N PHE A 107 -6.76 3.69 -19.50
CA PHE A 107 -7.15 2.38 -20.00
C PHE A 107 -6.35 1.30 -19.28
N PHE A 108 -7.02 0.24 -18.87
CA PHE A 108 -6.39 -0.92 -18.23
C PHE A 108 -6.42 -2.12 -19.18
N TYR A 109 -5.43 -3.01 -19.06
CA TYR A 109 -5.36 -4.23 -19.86
C TYR A 109 -6.45 -5.23 -19.46
N VAL A 110 -6.96 -5.98 -20.45
CA VAL A 110 -8.03 -6.99 -20.26
C VAL A 110 -7.58 -8.30 -20.88
N ASP A 111 -7.69 -9.41 -20.16
CA ASP A 111 -7.00 -10.67 -20.52
C ASP A 111 -7.44 -11.35 -21.83
N PHE A 112 -8.66 -11.11 -22.33
CA PHE A 112 -9.05 -11.63 -23.65
C PHE A 112 -8.41 -10.84 -24.81
N LEU A 113 -7.73 -9.72 -24.53
CA LEU A 113 -6.89 -9.01 -25.48
C LEU A 113 -5.55 -9.74 -25.63
N ASN A 114 -5.53 -10.88 -26.32
CA ASN A 114 -4.30 -11.62 -26.58
C ASN A 114 -3.28 -10.70 -27.30
N GLU A 115 -1.98 -10.74 -26.98
CA GLU A 115 -0.98 -9.79 -27.52
C GLU A 115 -0.96 -9.75 -29.05
N ASN A 116 -1.08 -10.92 -29.69
CA ASN A 116 -1.18 -11.04 -31.15
C ASN A 116 -2.48 -10.48 -31.74
N SER A 117 -3.49 -10.25 -30.90
CA SER A 117 -4.79 -9.68 -31.25
C SER A 117 -4.86 -8.16 -31.09
N LEU A 118 -3.80 -7.47 -30.64
CA LEU A 118 -3.77 -6.02 -30.48
C LEU A 118 -3.25 -5.28 -31.71
N ARG A 119 -2.38 -5.94 -32.48
CA ARG A 119 -1.63 -5.32 -33.58
C ARG A 119 -2.56 -4.82 -34.69
N GLY A 120 -2.46 -3.54 -35.01
CA GLY A 120 -3.24 -2.90 -36.07
C GLY A 120 -4.65 -2.45 -35.65
N LYS A 121 -5.02 -2.62 -34.38
CA LYS A 121 -6.32 -2.18 -33.82
C LYS A 121 -6.21 -0.82 -33.17
N LYS A 122 -7.34 -0.11 -33.10
CA LYS A 122 -7.37 1.30 -32.72
C LYS A 122 -8.42 1.59 -31.65
N ILE A 123 -8.06 2.49 -30.75
CA ILE A 123 -8.99 3.18 -29.84
C ILE A 123 -9.27 4.53 -30.47
N ILE A 124 -10.54 4.82 -30.69
CA ILE A 124 -11.01 6.11 -31.18
C ILE A 124 -11.81 6.75 -30.06
N ILE A 125 -11.35 7.92 -29.62
CA ILE A 125 -12.02 8.72 -28.59
C ILE A 125 -12.55 9.96 -29.29
N LYS A 126 -13.86 10.16 -29.22
CA LYS A 126 -14.54 11.31 -29.80
C LYS A 126 -15.17 12.13 -28.70
N ASP A 127 -14.85 13.41 -28.66
CA ASP A 127 -15.42 14.32 -27.68
C ASP A 127 -16.77 14.90 -28.17
N SER A 128 -17.49 15.60 -27.28
CA SER A 128 -18.76 16.25 -27.61
C SER A 128 -18.61 17.34 -28.68
N ASN A 129 -17.42 17.93 -28.83
CA ASN A 129 -17.09 18.94 -29.83
C ASN A 129 -16.65 18.33 -31.17
N GLN A 130 -16.84 17.02 -31.37
CA GLN A 130 -16.46 16.27 -32.58
C GLN A 130 -14.94 16.17 -32.81
N GLN A 131 -14.11 16.52 -31.84
CA GLN A 131 -12.67 16.26 -31.89
C GLN A 131 -12.41 14.76 -31.74
N ILE A 132 -11.52 14.23 -32.58
CA ILE A 132 -11.19 12.81 -32.64
C ILE A 132 -9.75 12.61 -32.20
N PHE A 133 -9.54 11.67 -31.28
CA PHE A 133 -8.23 11.21 -30.85
C PHE A 133 -8.11 9.72 -31.17
N GLU A 134 -7.09 9.36 -31.94
CA GLU A 134 -6.88 7.98 -32.39
C GLU A 134 -5.57 7.44 -31.84
N TYR A 135 -5.64 6.25 -31.24
CA TYR A 135 -4.49 5.59 -30.63
C TYR A 135 -4.42 4.12 -31.05
N SER A 136 -3.21 3.63 -31.33
CA SER A 136 -2.98 2.19 -31.46
C SER A 136 -3.19 1.50 -30.11
N LEU A 137 -3.87 0.35 -30.11
CA LEU A 137 -4.00 -0.49 -28.91
C LEU A 137 -2.65 -1.01 -28.39
N ASP A 138 -1.62 -1.06 -29.24
CA ASP A 138 -0.26 -1.47 -28.83
C ASP A 138 0.33 -0.56 -27.74
N ARG A 139 -0.27 0.63 -27.52
CA ARG A 139 0.13 1.55 -26.44
C ARG A 139 -0.35 1.10 -25.06
N ILE A 140 -1.36 0.22 -24.98
CA ILE A 140 -1.90 -0.24 -23.71
C ILE A 140 -0.90 -1.18 -23.04
N ASN A 141 -0.36 -0.73 -21.92
CA ASN A 141 0.53 -1.54 -21.10
C ASN A 141 -0.22 -2.74 -20.52
N LEU A 142 0.40 -3.92 -20.59
CA LEU A 142 -0.07 -5.16 -19.96
C LEU A 142 -0.17 -5.03 -18.43
N GLN A 143 0.57 -4.07 -17.86
CA GLN A 143 0.61 -3.80 -16.43
C GLN A 143 0.17 -2.35 -16.16
N GLY A 144 -0.83 -2.21 -15.29
CA GLY A 144 -1.32 -0.91 -14.81
C GLY A 144 -2.24 -0.16 -15.77
N ILE A 145 -2.31 1.16 -15.59
CA ILE A 145 -3.21 2.04 -16.35
C ILE A 145 -2.40 2.87 -17.34
N THR A 146 -2.79 2.80 -18.61
CA THR A 146 -2.25 3.62 -19.68
C THR A 146 -3.10 4.87 -19.87
N TYR A 147 -2.54 6.04 -19.62
CA TYR A 147 -3.23 7.32 -19.80
C TYR A 147 -3.00 7.91 -21.19
N LEU A 148 -4.06 7.96 -22.00
CA LEU A 148 -4.06 8.52 -23.35
C LEU A 148 -4.53 9.98 -23.32
N ASN A 149 -3.84 10.88 -24.03
CA ASN A 149 -4.14 12.31 -24.03
C ASN A 149 -5.44 12.59 -24.83
N ILE A 150 -6.34 13.40 -24.30
CA ILE A 150 -7.59 13.78 -24.98
C ILE A 150 -7.72 15.30 -25.11
N GLY A 151 -6.57 15.98 -25.18
CA GLY A 151 -6.49 17.41 -25.40
C GLY A 151 -6.74 18.23 -24.13
N ASN A 152 -6.98 19.51 -24.30
CA ASN A 152 -7.16 20.49 -23.23
C ASN A 152 -8.54 21.16 -23.25
N ILE A 153 -9.40 20.81 -24.22
CA ILE A 153 -10.74 21.35 -24.33
C ILE A 153 -11.69 20.52 -23.45
N PRO A 154 -12.34 21.13 -22.44
CA PRO A 154 -13.32 20.43 -21.62
C PRO A 154 -14.49 19.93 -22.47
N SER A 155 -14.86 18.66 -22.30
CA SER A 155 -15.97 18.03 -23.01
C SER A 155 -16.92 17.38 -22.03
N LYS A 156 -18.24 17.52 -22.25
CA LYS A 156 -19.25 16.95 -21.33
C LYS A 156 -19.22 15.44 -21.34
N ASN A 157 -19.13 14.83 -22.52
CA ASN A 157 -19.09 13.38 -22.71
C ASN A 157 -17.98 13.03 -23.71
N TYR A 158 -17.40 11.83 -23.54
CA TYR A 158 -16.51 11.22 -24.52
C TYR A 158 -17.10 9.88 -24.99
N TYR A 159 -17.08 9.68 -26.30
CA TYR A 159 -17.58 8.49 -26.98
C TYR A 159 -16.39 7.65 -27.45
N LEU A 160 -16.44 6.36 -27.15
CA LEU A 160 -15.35 5.43 -27.39
C LEU A 160 -15.78 4.40 -28.42
N SER A 161 -14.94 4.20 -29.44
CA SER A 161 -15.08 3.09 -30.37
C SER A 161 -13.78 2.32 -30.53
N TYR A 162 -13.93 1.03 -30.80
CA TYR A 162 -12.88 0.04 -30.74
C TYR A 162 -12.81 -0.69 -32.07
N ASP A 163 -11.86 -0.30 -32.92
CA ASP A 163 -11.76 -0.86 -34.26
C ASP A 163 -11.11 -2.26 -34.23
N GLY A 164 -11.75 -3.23 -34.90
CA GLY A 164 -11.29 -4.62 -34.99
C GLY A 164 -11.39 -5.45 -33.71
N LEU A 165 -12.15 -5.02 -32.69
CA LEU A 165 -12.32 -5.76 -31.42
C LEU A 165 -13.71 -6.39 -31.27
N SER A 166 -13.78 -7.46 -30.46
CA SER A 166 -15.05 -8.12 -30.12
C SER A 166 -15.97 -7.14 -29.38
N SER A 167 -17.28 -7.27 -29.61
CA SER A 167 -18.31 -6.55 -28.85
C SER A 167 -18.27 -6.88 -27.35
N ASP A 168 -17.66 -8.00 -26.96
CA ASP A 168 -17.42 -8.35 -25.56
C ASP A 168 -16.49 -7.36 -24.84
N LEU A 169 -15.69 -6.59 -25.57
CA LEU A 169 -14.87 -5.54 -24.97
C LEU A 169 -15.70 -4.46 -24.29
N ASN A 170 -16.93 -4.24 -24.77
CA ASN A 170 -17.86 -3.29 -24.16
C ASN A 170 -18.28 -3.70 -22.74
N LYS A 171 -18.02 -4.95 -22.34
CA LYS A 171 -18.20 -5.40 -20.95
C LYS A 171 -17.13 -4.85 -20.01
N CYS A 172 -15.96 -4.47 -20.53
CA CYS A 172 -14.82 -4.01 -19.73
C CYS A 172 -14.49 -2.54 -19.98
N TRP A 173 -14.59 -2.08 -21.23
CA TRP A 173 -14.39 -0.69 -21.59
C TRP A 173 -15.70 -0.06 -22.05
N PRO A 174 -16.11 1.08 -21.48
CA PRO A 174 -17.37 1.75 -21.81
C PRO A 174 -17.36 2.25 -23.26
N THR A 175 -18.53 2.41 -23.87
CA THR A 175 -18.68 3.14 -25.15
C THR A 175 -18.93 4.63 -24.96
N GLU A 176 -19.30 5.05 -23.75
CA GLU A 176 -19.52 6.45 -23.39
C GLU A 176 -19.06 6.68 -21.94
N ILE A 177 -18.40 7.80 -21.70
CA ILE A 177 -18.02 8.26 -20.36
C ILE A 177 -18.43 9.71 -20.16
N ASN A 178 -18.81 10.03 -18.92
CA ASN A 178 -19.00 11.40 -18.49
C ASN A 178 -17.63 12.08 -18.35
N GLY A 179 -17.54 13.30 -18.87
CA GLY A 179 -16.40 14.19 -18.78
C GLY A 179 -16.69 15.36 -17.83
N ILE A 180 -16.40 16.57 -18.30
CA ILE A 180 -16.40 17.79 -17.49
C ILE A 180 -17.81 18.40 -17.45
N ASN A 181 -18.39 18.49 -16.26
CA ASN A 181 -19.56 19.29 -15.99
C ASN A 181 -19.18 20.80 -15.94
N PRO A 182 -19.78 21.65 -16.80
CA PRO A 182 -19.54 23.10 -16.78
C PRO A 182 -19.89 23.78 -15.45
N GLU A 183 -20.82 23.23 -14.66
CA GLU A 183 -21.18 23.78 -13.35
C GLU A 183 -20.10 23.54 -12.28
N GLY A 184 -19.19 22.61 -12.54
CA GLY A 184 -18.06 22.31 -11.67
C GLY A 184 -17.71 20.83 -11.66
N THR A 185 -16.45 20.54 -11.96
CA THR A 185 -15.87 19.20 -11.90
C THR A 185 -14.65 19.23 -11.02
N PHE A 186 -14.57 18.31 -10.05
CA PHE A 186 -13.42 18.21 -9.17
C PHE A 186 -12.42 17.17 -9.63
N PHE A 187 -11.16 17.41 -9.29
CA PHE A 187 -10.09 16.44 -9.41
C PHE A 187 -9.29 16.38 -8.12
N ASP A 188 -8.84 15.19 -7.77
CA ASP A 188 -7.86 14.99 -6.71
C ASP A 188 -6.54 15.69 -7.06
N LEU A 189 -5.96 16.47 -6.14
CA LEU A 189 -4.77 17.27 -6.43
C LEU A 189 -3.54 16.40 -6.71
N GLU A 190 -3.37 15.31 -5.95
CA GLU A 190 -2.18 14.45 -5.97
C GLU A 190 -2.16 13.56 -7.22
N THR A 191 -3.29 12.89 -7.48
CA THR A 191 -3.43 11.94 -8.58
C THR A 191 -3.90 12.60 -9.86
N GLY A 192 -4.54 13.78 -9.78
CA GLY A 192 -5.21 14.45 -10.90
C GLY A 192 -6.50 13.76 -11.33
N LYS A 193 -6.95 12.69 -10.69
CA LYS A 193 -8.13 11.92 -11.11
C LYS A 193 -9.41 12.71 -10.86
N MET A 194 -10.34 12.63 -11.80
CA MET A 194 -11.65 13.24 -11.69
C MET A 194 -12.47 12.56 -10.61
N LEU A 195 -13.14 13.36 -9.79
CA LEU A 195 -14.14 12.91 -8.84
C LEU A 195 -15.50 12.88 -9.53
N PHE A 196 -16.08 11.69 -9.64
CA PHE A 196 -17.38 11.51 -10.26
C PHE A 196 -18.52 11.93 -9.32
N SER A 197 -19.69 12.21 -9.89
CA SER A 197 -20.91 12.52 -9.14
C SER A 197 -21.23 11.42 -8.12
N GLY A 198 -21.21 11.74 -6.83
CA GLY A 198 -21.38 10.85 -5.68
C GLY A 198 -20.08 10.53 -4.93
N SER A 199 -18.93 10.96 -5.43
CA SER A 199 -17.65 10.75 -4.74
C SER A 199 -17.61 11.52 -3.41
N LYS A 200 -16.80 10.99 -2.49
CA LYS A 200 -16.54 11.60 -1.19
C LYS A 200 -15.33 12.53 -1.29
N VAL A 201 -15.43 13.70 -0.65
CA VAL A 201 -14.30 14.62 -0.44
C VAL A 201 -14.02 14.74 1.05
N TYR A 202 -12.79 15.07 1.41
CA TYR A 202 -12.29 15.01 2.77
C TYR A 202 -11.74 16.36 3.22
N ASN A 203 -11.82 16.62 4.53
CA ASN A 203 -11.25 17.84 5.10
C ASN A 203 -9.72 17.83 5.05
N ASN A 204 -9.10 19.01 5.11
CA ASN A 204 -7.65 19.19 5.06
C ASN A 204 -6.97 18.58 3.80
N LYS A 205 -7.75 18.38 2.74
CA LYS A 205 -7.25 17.89 1.46
C LYS A 205 -7.48 18.94 0.37
N ASP A 206 -6.52 19.01 -0.54
CA ASP A 206 -6.55 19.89 -1.68
C ASP A 206 -7.19 19.20 -2.89
N TYR A 207 -7.94 19.98 -3.67
CA TYR A 207 -8.59 19.52 -4.90
C TYR A 207 -8.45 20.57 -6.00
N TYR A 208 -8.48 20.14 -7.25
CA TYR A 208 -8.75 21.05 -8.35
C TYR A 208 -10.25 21.15 -8.60
N LEU A 209 -10.76 22.35 -8.89
CA LEU A 209 -12.10 22.59 -9.39
C LEU A 209 -12.00 23.26 -10.76
N LEU A 210 -12.51 22.59 -11.79
CA LEU A 210 -12.69 23.14 -13.11
C LEU A 210 -14.16 23.48 -13.33
N GLN A 211 -14.45 24.74 -13.66
CA GLN A 211 -15.81 25.15 -13.99
C GLN A 211 -15.83 26.22 -15.08
N ASN A 212 -16.99 26.36 -15.72
CA ASN A 212 -17.28 27.46 -16.61
C ASN A 212 -17.80 28.65 -15.78
N GLY A 213 -17.30 29.85 -16.07
CA GLY A 213 -17.59 31.05 -15.29
C GLY A 213 -16.70 31.20 -14.05
N VAL A 214 -16.80 32.37 -13.43
CA VAL A 214 -16.01 32.72 -12.24
C VAL A 214 -16.64 32.08 -11.01
N LEU A 215 -15.80 31.64 -10.07
CA LEU A 215 -16.28 31.16 -8.79
C LEU A 215 -16.86 32.34 -8.00
N GLY A 216 -18.15 32.25 -7.64
CA GLY A 216 -18.82 33.28 -6.86
C GLY A 216 -18.28 33.38 -5.42
N SER A 217 -18.94 34.17 -4.58
CA SER A 217 -18.61 34.24 -3.16
C SER A 217 -18.73 32.84 -2.52
N VAL A 218 -17.59 32.33 -2.04
CA VAL A 218 -17.53 31.05 -1.33
C VAL A 218 -17.74 31.30 0.16
N GLN A 219 -18.52 30.43 0.80
CA GLN A 219 -18.84 30.51 2.22
C GLN A 219 -17.59 30.26 3.09
N LYS A 220 -17.68 30.58 4.39
CA LYS A 220 -16.60 30.29 5.35
C LYS A 220 -16.28 28.79 5.36
N GLY A 221 -14.99 28.46 5.48
CA GLY A 221 -14.50 27.08 5.58
C GLY A 221 -13.86 26.52 4.31
N ILE A 222 -13.87 27.27 3.22
CA ILE A 222 -13.20 26.89 1.96
C ILE A 222 -12.29 28.03 1.51
N ARG A 223 -11.01 27.70 1.27
CA ARG A 223 -10.05 28.56 0.58
C ARG A 223 -9.91 28.14 -0.85
N PHE A 224 -9.73 29.10 -1.74
CA PHE A 224 -9.48 28.82 -3.14
C PHE A 224 -8.48 29.80 -3.76
N GLU A 225 -7.78 29.32 -4.78
CA GLU A 225 -6.85 30.09 -5.59
C GLU A 225 -7.10 29.77 -7.06
N LYS A 226 -7.23 30.79 -7.92
CA LYS A 226 -7.31 30.56 -9.37
C LYS A 226 -5.92 30.31 -9.92
N ILE A 227 -5.72 29.16 -10.55
CA ILE A 227 -4.39 28.72 -11.03
C ILE A 227 -4.27 28.70 -12.56
N ALA A 228 -5.39 28.60 -13.28
CA ALA A 228 -5.40 28.68 -14.74
C ALA A 228 -6.72 29.23 -15.27
N GLU A 229 -6.65 29.81 -16.46
CA GLU A 229 -7.81 30.27 -17.24
C GLU A 229 -7.66 29.80 -18.68
N MET A 230 -8.76 29.36 -19.28
CA MET A 230 -8.78 28.89 -20.65
C MET A 230 -10.01 29.42 -21.40
N PHE A 231 -9.78 29.90 -22.63
CA PHE A 231 -10.82 30.43 -23.53
C PHE A 231 -11.74 31.47 -22.86
N THR A 232 -11.23 32.26 -21.91
CA THR A 232 -11.94 33.32 -21.16
C THR A 232 -13.19 32.88 -20.38
N THR A 233 -13.49 31.59 -20.37
CA THR A 233 -14.74 31.05 -19.80
C THR A 233 -14.49 29.91 -18.84
N TRP A 234 -13.41 29.14 -19.03
CA TRP A 234 -13.05 28.05 -18.13
C TRP A 234 -12.01 28.51 -17.12
N ASN A 235 -12.29 28.26 -15.85
CA ASN A 235 -11.40 28.62 -14.76
C ASN A 235 -11.06 27.36 -13.96
N LEU A 236 -9.77 27.18 -13.72
CA LEU A 236 -9.26 26.13 -12.85
C LEU A 236 -8.84 26.75 -11.53
N TYR A 237 -9.39 26.23 -10.45
CA TYR A 237 -9.09 26.64 -9.09
C TYR A 237 -8.42 25.50 -8.32
N LYS A 238 -7.49 25.84 -7.45
CA LYS A 238 -7.08 25.00 -6.34
C LYS A 238 -8.00 25.30 -5.16
N ILE A 239 -8.66 24.28 -4.62
CA ILE A 239 -9.62 24.35 -3.51
C ILE A 239 -9.02 23.64 -2.31
N HIS A 240 -9.08 24.26 -1.14
CA HIS A 240 -8.70 23.70 0.15
C HIS A 240 -9.88 23.74 1.12
N VAL A 241 -10.13 22.63 1.81
CA VAL A 241 -11.21 22.51 2.80
C VAL A 241 -10.65 22.73 4.20
N ASP A 242 -10.83 23.95 4.72
CA ASP A 242 -10.35 24.34 6.06
C ASP A 242 -11.24 23.81 7.18
N GLU A 243 -12.55 23.80 6.96
CA GLU A 243 -13.52 23.52 8.03
C GLU A 243 -14.52 22.47 7.60
N PHE A 244 -14.73 21.48 8.47
CA PHE A 244 -15.77 20.47 8.31
C PHE A 244 -17.10 20.99 8.86
N SER A 245 -17.90 21.60 7.99
CA SER A 245 -19.19 22.21 8.33
C SER A 245 -20.25 21.94 7.26
N HIS A 246 -21.52 22.14 7.61
CA HIS A 246 -22.64 22.02 6.66
C HIS A 246 -22.47 22.96 5.47
N SER A 247 -22.04 24.20 5.71
CA SER A 247 -21.72 25.20 4.67
C SER A 247 -20.65 24.73 3.69
N SER A 248 -19.54 24.17 4.19
CA SER A 248 -18.51 23.58 3.34
C SER A 248 -19.06 22.39 2.56
N ALA A 249 -19.92 21.57 3.18
CA ALA A 249 -20.51 20.41 2.53
C ALA A 249 -21.48 20.79 1.40
N ASP A 250 -22.25 21.86 1.55
CA ASP A 250 -23.16 22.35 0.51
C ASP A 250 -22.42 22.81 -0.75
N PHE A 251 -21.23 23.40 -0.61
CA PHE A 251 -20.39 23.79 -1.75
C PHE A 251 -20.03 22.59 -2.65
N PHE A 252 -19.77 21.43 -2.04
CA PHE A 252 -19.50 20.18 -2.74
C PHE A 252 -20.78 19.51 -3.23
N ARG A 253 -21.86 19.55 -2.44
CA ARG A 253 -23.15 18.93 -2.77
C ARG A 253 -23.79 19.50 -4.02
N VAL A 254 -23.74 20.81 -4.22
CA VAL A 254 -24.25 21.46 -5.45
C VAL A 254 -23.50 20.98 -6.70
N ARG A 255 -22.29 20.43 -6.53
CA ARG A 255 -21.47 19.80 -7.58
C ARG A 255 -21.48 18.27 -7.48
N SER A 256 -22.51 17.73 -6.82
CA SER A 256 -22.76 16.30 -6.65
C SER A 256 -21.66 15.53 -5.93
N LEU A 257 -21.04 16.12 -4.90
CA LEU A 257 -20.04 15.47 -4.06
C LEU A 257 -20.42 15.54 -2.58
N PHE A 258 -19.96 14.57 -1.78
CA PHE A 258 -20.23 14.55 -0.34
C PHE A 258 -18.98 14.82 0.48
N LEU A 259 -19.01 15.89 1.28
CA LEU A 259 -17.98 16.13 2.28
C LEU A 259 -18.13 15.15 3.44
N THR A 260 -17.08 14.35 3.66
CA THR A 260 -17.00 13.29 4.67
C THR A 260 -15.82 13.55 5.58
N LYS A 261 -15.97 13.30 6.89
CA LYS A 261 -14.92 13.63 7.85
C LYS A 261 -13.69 12.73 7.75
N THR A 262 -13.89 11.44 7.51
CA THR A 262 -12.82 10.45 7.46
C THR A 262 -13.04 9.52 6.27
N PRO A 263 -11.98 9.19 5.52
CA PRO A 263 -12.07 8.19 4.46
C PRO A 263 -12.45 6.83 5.05
N VAL A 264 -13.19 6.06 4.26
CA VAL A 264 -13.49 4.66 4.58
C VAL A 264 -12.18 3.89 4.52
N LYS A 265 -11.81 3.19 5.60
CA LYS A 265 -10.63 2.33 5.54
C LYS A 265 -10.97 1.09 4.73
N PHE A 266 -10.24 0.90 3.65
CA PHE A 266 -10.33 -0.26 2.78
C PHE A 266 -8.93 -0.73 2.43
N TYR A 267 -8.57 -1.96 2.80
CA TYR A 267 -7.22 -2.49 2.59
C TYR A 267 -7.21 -4.03 2.49
N PRO A 268 -6.24 -4.61 1.77
CA PRO A 268 -6.09 -6.06 1.70
C PRO A 268 -5.65 -6.63 3.06
N VAL A 269 -6.19 -7.80 3.40
CA VAL A 269 -5.85 -8.56 4.60
C VAL A 269 -4.98 -9.76 4.26
N TRP A 270 -5.29 -10.45 3.16
CA TRP A 270 -4.59 -11.65 2.71
C TRP A 270 -4.85 -11.92 1.22
N PRO A 271 -3.92 -12.43 0.41
CA PRO A 271 -2.51 -12.70 0.72
C PRO A 271 -1.70 -11.40 0.88
N LEU A 272 -0.39 -11.54 1.04
CA LEU A 272 0.54 -10.43 0.89
C LEU A 272 0.34 -9.77 -0.47
N CYS A 273 0.25 -8.45 -0.46
CA CYS A 273 0.02 -7.65 -1.64
C CYS A 273 1.04 -6.50 -1.67
N VAL A 274 1.46 -6.11 -2.87
CA VAL A 274 2.30 -4.93 -3.07
C VAL A 274 1.42 -3.81 -3.63
N GLN A 275 1.34 -2.70 -2.92
CA GLN A 275 0.57 -1.54 -3.36
C GLN A 275 1.48 -0.54 -4.07
N ASP A 276 1.15 -0.23 -5.33
CA ASP A 276 1.70 0.90 -6.08
C ASP A 276 0.55 1.85 -6.45
N LYS A 277 0.37 2.91 -5.66
CA LYS A 277 -0.73 3.88 -5.79
C LYS A 277 -2.09 3.18 -5.75
N ASP A 278 -2.80 3.17 -6.89
CA ASP A 278 -4.12 2.58 -7.06
C ASP A 278 -4.06 1.13 -7.56
N ILE A 279 -2.87 0.59 -7.78
CA ILE A 279 -2.65 -0.78 -8.24
C ILE A 279 -2.23 -1.62 -7.05
N LEU A 280 -2.87 -2.77 -6.90
CA LEU A 280 -2.54 -3.77 -5.92
C LEU A 280 -2.10 -5.05 -6.63
N TYR A 281 -0.83 -5.41 -6.47
CA TYR A 281 -0.28 -6.65 -7.00
C TYR A 281 -0.42 -7.79 -6.00
N HIS A 282 -0.83 -8.97 -6.48
CA HIS A 282 -0.96 -10.19 -5.68
C HIS A 282 -0.59 -11.42 -6.51
N ASP A 283 -0.29 -12.54 -5.87
CA ASP A 283 0.08 -13.80 -6.53
C ASP A 283 -1.01 -14.89 -6.44
N GLU A 284 -2.00 -14.74 -5.55
CA GLU A 284 -3.07 -15.72 -5.36
C GLU A 284 -4.31 -15.51 -6.25
N ASN A 285 -5.16 -16.53 -6.33
CA ASN A 285 -6.48 -16.46 -6.98
C ASN A 285 -7.58 -15.88 -6.08
N THR A 286 -7.34 -15.78 -4.78
CA THR A 286 -8.34 -15.29 -3.82
C THR A 286 -7.70 -14.26 -2.91
N VAL A 287 -8.32 -13.09 -2.82
CA VAL A 287 -7.86 -11.98 -1.99
C VAL A 287 -8.98 -11.58 -1.03
N TYR A 288 -8.60 -11.25 0.19
CA TYR A 288 -9.47 -10.84 1.28
C TYR A 288 -9.24 -9.37 1.56
N PHE A 289 -10.32 -8.61 1.66
CA PHE A 289 -10.28 -7.17 1.97
C PHE A 289 -11.11 -6.88 3.20
N TYR A 290 -10.60 -6.00 4.04
CA TYR A 290 -11.38 -5.43 5.13
C TYR A 290 -11.85 -4.03 4.76
N MET A 291 -13.13 -3.76 5.01
CA MET A 291 -13.74 -2.45 4.84
C MET A 291 -14.38 -2.00 6.15
N GLU A 292 -13.91 -0.88 6.71
CA GLU A 292 -14.44 -0.26 7.93
C GLU A 292 -15.74 0.52 7.64
N SER A 293 -16.71 -0.15 7.01
CA SER A 293 -18.03 0.41 6.75
C SER A 293 -19.09 -0.67 6.63
N GLN A 294 -20.22 -0.44 7.29
CA GLN A 294 -21.41 -1.29 7.18
C GLN A 294 -22.31 -0.90 6.01
N LYS A 295 -22.20 0.34 5.54
CA LYS A 295 -23.11 0.92 4.55
C LYS A 295 -22.59 0.74 3.13
N ASP A 296 -21.30 1.01 2.97
CA ASP A 296 -20.67 1.04 1.66
C ASP A 296 -20.65 -0.39 1.07
N GLU A 297 -20.64 -0.47 -0.26
CA GLU A 297 -20.61 -1.73 -0.99
C GLU A 297 -19.37 -1.82 -1.88
N LEU A 298 -18.80 -3.02 -1.93
CA LEU A 298 -17.67 -3.34 -2.79
C LEU A 298 -18.17 -3.98 -4.08
N HIS A 299 -17.92 -3.31 -5.20
CA HIS A 299 -18.20 -3.82 -6.54
C HIS A 299 -16.91 -4.32 -7.18
N ALA A 300 -16.97 -5.51 -7.77
CA ALA A 300 -15.87 -6.09 -8.52
C ALA A 300 -16.24 -6.18 -10.01
N TYR A 301 -15.24 -6.08 -10.87
CA TYR A 301 -15.40 -5.81 -12.29
C TYR A 301 -14.30 -6.51 -13.10
N PRO A 302 -14.59 -7.17 -14.25
CA PRO A 302 -15.78 -7.01 -15.12
C PRO A 302 -16.98 -7.87 -14.76
N ASN A 303 -16.78 -8.98 -14.06
CA ASN A 303 -17.88 -9.81 -13.58
C ASN A 303 -18.44 -9.17 -12.30
N PHE A 304 -19.73 -8.81 -12.31
CA PHE A 304 -20.53 -8.59 -11.10
C PHE A 304 -20.66 -9.93 -10.34
N VAL A 305 -19.54 -10.49 -9.89
CA VAL A 305 -19.55 -11.60 -8.97
C VAL A 305 -20.05 -11.02 -7.66
N SER A 306 -21.13 -11.59 -7.13
CA SER A 306 -21.55 -11.29 -5.76
C SER A 306 -20.35 -11.49 -4.84
N THR A 307 -19.85 -10.39 -4.28
CA THR A 307 -18.72 -10.42 -3.38
C THR A 307 -19.23 -11.03 -2.07
N ASN A 308 -18.76 -12.22 -1.74
CA ASN A 308 -19.09 -12.84 -0.46
C ASN A 308 -18.42 -12.02 0.64
N TYR A 309 -19.19 -11.63 1.66
CA TYR A 309 -18.65 -10.92 2.80
C TYR A 309 -19.20 -11.44 4.12
N GLU A 310 -18.38 -11.37 5.15
CA GLU A 310 -18.77 -11.57 6.54
C GLU A 310 -18.92 -10.21 7.23
N LYS A 311 -20.00 -10.05 8.00
CA LYS A 311 -20.21 -8.85 8.82
C LYS A 311 -19.40 -8.98 10.10
N LEU A 312 -18.60 -7.96 10.38
CA LEU A 312 -17.86 -7.78 11.63
C LEU A 312 -18.51 -6.63 12.42
N ASP A 313 -18.14 -6.42 13.68
CA ASP A 313 -18.75 -5.38 14.52
C ASP A 313 -18.57 -3.97 13.93
N ASN A 314 -17.39 -3.70 13.36
CA ASN A 314 -17.00 -2.40 12.83
C ASN A 314 -16.87 -2.34 11.30
N GLY A 315 -17.23 -3.40 10.57
CA GLY A 315 -17.03 -3.44 9.12
C GLY A 315 -17.45 -4.74 8.44
N LYS A 316 -16.91 -4.95 7.24
CA LYS A 316 -17.14 -6.15 6.43
C LYS A 316 -15.81 -6.75 5.98
N LEU A 317 -15.70 -8.07 6.03
CA LEU A 317 -14.58 -8.82 5.44
C LEU A 317 -15.05 -9.44 4.12
N TYR A 318 -14.49 -8.96 3.01
CA TYR A 318 -14.80 -9.43 1.67
C TYR A 318 -13.85 -10.55 1.25
N LYS A 319 -14.38 -11.59 0.62
CA LYS A 319 -13.63 -12.65 -0.07
C LYS A 319 -13.87 -12.52 -1.57
N ILE A 320 -12.79 -12.25 -2.31
CA ILE A 320 -12.85 -11.96 -3.75
C ILE A 320 -12.07 -13.05 -4.48
N HIS A 321 -12.75 -13.77 -5.35
CA HIS A 321 -12.14 -14.74 -6.23
C HIS A 321 -11.86 -14.10 -7.59
N LEU A 322 -10.61 -14.15 -8.04
CA LEU A 322 -10.16 -13.58 -9.29
C LEU A 322 -10.14 -14.66 -10.37
N GLU A 323 -10.98 -14.49 -11.39
CA GLU A 323 -10.99 -15.33 -12.59
C GLU A 323 -10.00 -14.85 -13.66
N THR A 324 -9.61 -13.57 -13.58
CA THR A 324 -8.75 -12.85 -14.52
C THR A 324 -7.45 -12.39 -13.83
N LYS A 325 -6.40 -12.12 -14.61
CA LYS A 325 -5.16 -11.50 -14.13
C LYS A 325 -5.35 -10.04 -13.72
N ALA A 326 -6.39 -9.37 -14.21
CA ALA A 326 -6.71 -8.02 -13.79
C ALA A 326 -8.19 -7.89 -13.42
N GLN A 327 -8.48 -7.24 -12.30
CA GLN A 327 -9.83 -6.96 -11.84
C GLN A 327 -9.89 -5.57 -11.20
N ILE A 328 -11.01 -4.86 -11.36
CA ILE A 328 -11.21 -3.57 -10.69
C ILE A 328 -12.12 -3.80 -9.50
N LEU A 329 -11.73 -3.25 -8.36
CA LEU A 329 -12.55 -3.14 -7.18
C LEU A 329 -12.95 -1.69 -6.99
N SER A 330 -14.22 -1.43 -6.74
CA SER A 330 -14.71 -0.08 -6.43
C SER A 330 -15.47 -0.09 -5.11
N VAL A 331 -15.04 0.77 -4.19
CA VAL A 331 -15.80 1.11 -2.98
C VAL A 331 -16.71 2.28 -3.34
N ASP A 332 -18.02 2.05 -3.27
CA ASP A 332 -19.07 3.04 -3.58
C ASP A 332 -18.92 3.75 -4.94
N LYS A 333 -18.83 2.99 -6.03
CA LYS A 333 -18.82 3.48 -7.43
C LYS A 333 -17.61 4.34 -7.86
N PHE A 334 -16.81 4.90 -6.95
CA PHE A 334 -15.90 6.02 -7.29
C PHE A 334 -14.44 5.86 -6.86
N ASP A 335 -14.16 5.19 -5.74
CA ASP A 335 -12.78 4.87 -5.35
C ASP A 335 -12.43 3.46 -5.85
N ALA A 336 -11.64 3.40 -6.92
CA ALA A 336 -11.29 2.16 -7.60
C ALA A 336 -9.84 1.72 -7.36
N ILE A 337 -9.65 0.48 -6.89
CA ILE A 337 -8.36 -0.21 -6.80
C ILE A 337 -8.27 -1.25 -7.92
N TYR A 338 -7.14 -1.29 -8.60
CA TYR A 338 -6.84 -2.23 -9.66
C TYR A 338 -6.07 -3.42 -9.07
N LEU A 339 -6.70 -4.58 -9.00
CA LEU A 339 -6.04 -5.82 -8.64
C LEU A 339 -5.34 -6.41 -9.87
N ILE A 340 -4.05 -6.67 -9.75
CA ILE A 340 -3.26 -7.31 -10.80
C ILE A 340 -2.57 -8.54 -10.23
N LYS A 341 -2.90 -9.70 -10.79
CA LYS A 341 -2.22 -10.94 -10.51
C LYS A 341 -0.86 -10.96 -11.20
N LYS A 342 0.20 -11.01 -10.40
CA LYS A 342 1.59 -11.05 -10.84
C LYS A 342 2.42 -11.88 -9.87
N ASP A 343 3.43 -12.58 -10.39
CA ASP A 343 4.43 -13.22 -9.52
C ASP A 343 5.19 -12.14 -8.74
N LEU A 344 5.06 -12.20 -7.41
CA LEU A 344 5.71 -11.28 -6.49
C LEU A 344 7.16 -11.69 -6.20
N ASN A 345 7.61 -12.88 -6.64
CA ASN A 345 9.01 -13.32 -6.54
C ASN A 345 9.90 -12.60 -7.56
N GLN A 346 9.98 -11.28 -7.46
CA GLN A 346 11.01 -10.53 -8.16
C GLN A 346 12.21 -10.41 -7.21
N PRO A 347 13.43 -10.79 -7.65
CA PRO A 347 14.64 -10.56 -6.88
C PRO A 347 14.94 -9.06 -6.92
N GLU A 348 14.18 -8.26 -6.17
CA GLU A 348 14.57 -6.89 -5.91
C GLU A 348 15.86 -6.89 -5.10
N LYS A 349 16.73 -5.94 -5.43
CA LYS A 349 18.01 -5.79 -4.75
C LYS A 349 17.72 -5.46 -3.29
N LEU A 350 18.12 -6.34 -2.37
CA LEU A 350 17.98 -6.08 -0.95
C LEU A 350 18.53 -4.67 -0.64
N PRO A 351 17.78 -3.85 0.11
CA PRO A 351 18.18 -2.49 0.42
C PRO A 351 19.57 -2.48 1.04
N GLN A 352 20.45 -1.62 0.52
CA GLN A 352 21.84 -1.60 0.94
C GLN A 352 21.99 -0.70 2.16
N VAL A 353 22.35 -1.32 3.29
CA VAL A 353 22.82 -0.60 4.48
C VAL A 353 24.33 -0.49 4.43
N ARG A 354 24.85 0.73 4.60
CA ARG A 354 26.28 1.01 4.67
C ARG A 354 26.65 1.44 6.07
N ILE A 355 27.70 0.82 6.61
CA ILE A 355 28.24 1.15 7.93
C ILE A 355 29.63 1.73 7.71
N TYR A 356 29.87 2.90 8.29
CA TYR A 356 31.13 3.62 8.20
C TYR A 356 31.74 3.80 9.58
N ASN A 357 33.06 3.95 9.61
CA ASN A 357 33.71 4.55 10.77
C ASN A 357 33.56 6.09 10.76
N LYS A 358 34.07 6.76 11.80
CA LYS A 358 34.06 8.24 11.88
C LYS A 358 34.71 8.94 10.68
N ASP A 359 35.72 8.33 10.08
CA ASP A 359 36.47 8.87 8.94
C ASP A 359 35.74 8.60 7.60
N TYR A 360 34.48 8.15 7.64
CA TYR A 360 33.67 7.75 6.47
C TYR A 360 34.28 6.62 5.65
N VAL A 361 35.12 5.77 6.26
CA VAL A 361 35.62 4.54 5.65
C VAL A 361 34.61 3.43 5.88
N LEU A 362 34.23 2.76 4.79
CA LEU A 362 33.26 1.66 4.80
C LEU A 362 33.77 0.47 5.61
N ILE A 363 32.90 -0.10 6.44
CA ILE A 363 33.13 -1.32 7.21
C ILE A 363 32.33 -2.45 6.57
N GLU A 364 33.02 -3.36 5.89
CA GLU A 364 32.39 -4.49 5.19
C GLU A 364 32.30 -5.75 6.05
N GLU A 365 33.04 -5.82 7.15
CA GLU A 365 33.07 -6.98 8.02
C GLU A 365 31.83 -7.05 8.93
N SER A 366 31.31 -8.26 9.13
CA SER A 366 30.27 -8.55 10.12
C SER A 366 30.84 -8.85 11.51
N LEU A 367 32.15 -9.02 11.62
CA LEU A 367 32.86 -9.34 12.86
C LEU A 367 34.16 -8.55 12.97
N LEU A 368 34.26 -7.72 14.01
CA LEU A 368 35.44 -6.92 14.29
C LEU A 368 36.08 -7.33 15.62
N TYR A 369 37.40 -7.52 15.58
CA TYR A 369 38.23 -7.79 16.76
C TYR A 369 38.91 -6.54 17.34
N LYS A 370 38.75 -5.40 16.67
CA LYS A 370 39.21 -4.09 17.10
C LYS A 370 38.05 -3.12 17.02
N LEU A 371 37.93 -2.25 18.01
CA LEU A 371 36.89 -1.23 18.00
C LEU A 371 37.24 -0.15 16.95
N PRO A 372 36.23 0.42 16.27
CA PRO A 372 36.40 1.60 15.43
C PRO A 372 36.98 2.76 16.23
N LYS A 373 37.59 3.74 15.54
CA LYS A 373 38.05 4.98 16.18
C LYS A 373 36.92 5.63 16.97
N GLU A 374 37.25 6.12 18.16
CA GLU A 374 36.31 6.74 19.11
C GLU A 374 35.14 5.84 19.53
N LYS A 375 35.19 4.54 19.23
CA LYS A 375 34.15 3.57 19.58
C LYS A 375 32.78 3.93 19.00
N GLN A 376 32.77 4.48 17.78
CA GLN A 376 31.55 4.88 17.09
C GLN A 376 31.48 4.32 15.66
N ILE A 377 30.25 4.12 15.18
CA ILE A 377 29.95 3.80 13.78
C ILE A 377 28.82 4.69 13.28
N ILE A 378 28.84 4.97 11.98
CA ILE A 378 27.81 5.74 11.28
C ILE A 378 27.08 4.79 10.35
N ILE A 379 25.75 4.76 10.43
CA ILE A 379 24.90 3.85 9.67
C ILE A 379 24.06 4.69 8.72
N GLN A 380 24.06 4.32 7.45
CA GLN A 380 23.25 4.92 6.40
C GLN A 380 22.41 3.84 5.73
N ALA A 381 21.12 4.12 5.55
CA ALA A 381 20.15 3.22 4.95
C ALA A 381 19.32 3.92 3.87
N GLN A 382 18.94 3.16 2.85
CA GLN A 382 18.09 3.64 1.73
C GLN A 382 16.60 3.65 2.06
N CYS A 383 16.21 3.06 3.18
CA CYS A 383 14.82 2.99 3.62
C CYS A 383 14.77 3.16 5.14
N ASP A 384 13.61 3.62 5.63
CA ASP A 384 13.33 3.72 7.05
C ASP A 384 13.54 2.38 7.77
N GLY A 385 13.98 2.46 9.03
CA GLY A 385 14.32 1.27 9.80
C GLY A 385 14.66 1.58 11.25
N LYS A 386 15.28 0.59 11.90
CA LYS A 386 15.80 0.74 13.26
C LYS A 386 17.13 0.03 13.44
N VAL A 387 17.97 0.57 14.30
CA VAL A 387 19.24 0.01 14.73
C VAL A 387 19.06 -0.46 16.16
N VAL A 388 19.27 -1.75 16.41
CA VAL A 388 19.21 -2.35 17.74
C VAL A 388 20.63 -2.66 18.20
N VAL A 389 21.03 -2.04 19.31
CA VAL A 389 22.32 -2.23 19.94
C VAL A 389 22.17 -3.21 21.09
N ILE A 390 22.88 -4.32 21.02
CA ILE A 390 22.78 -5.44 21.95
C ILE A 390 24.12 -5.61 22.65
N TRP A 391 24.11 -5.80 23.97
CA TRP A 391 25.29 -6.16 24.75
C TRP A 391 25.03 -7.45 25.51
N ASN A 392 25.86 -8.47 25.28
CA ASN A 392 25.74 -9.79 25.93
C ASN A 392 24.30 -10.37 25.88
N GLY A 393 23.62 -10.20 24.74
CA GLY A 393 22.25 -10.69 24.53
C GLY A 393 21.12 -9.79 25.05
N CYS A 394 21.44 -8.68 25.73
CA CYS A 394 20.46 -7.71 26.21
C CYS A 394 20.41 -6.48 25.30
N ILE A 395 19.20 -6.02 24.93
CA ILE A 395 19.02 -4.76 24.19
C ILE A 395 19.44 -3.60 25.10
N LYS A 396 20.35 -2.76 24.60
CA LYS A 396 20.81 -1.54 25.27
C LYS A 396 20.11 -0.31 24.74
N GLU A 397 19.93 -0.26 23.42
CA GLU A 397 19.42 0.92 22.75
C GLU A 397 18.74 0.52 21.44
N ILE A 398 17.70 1.29 21.07
CA ILE A 398 17.03 1.20 19.78
C ILE A 398 17.02 2.62 19.20
N LEU A 399 17.65 2.79 18.05
CA LEU A 399 17.68 4.05 17.30
C LEU A 399 16.84 3.90 16.04
N TYR A 400 16.08 4.91 15.67
CA TYR A 400 15.33 4.92 14.41
C TYR A 400 16.16 5.59 13.31
N ILE A 401 16.17 4.98 12.13
CA ILE A 401 16.83 5.53 10.95
C ILE A 401 15.78 5.89 9.92
N SER A 402 15.82 7.13 9.43
CA SER A 402 15.01 7.57 8.29
C SER A 402 15.80 7.46 7.00
N GLU A 403 15.09 7.32 5.88
CA GLU A 403 15.66 7.23 4.55
C GLU A 403 16.70 8.34 4.30
N ASN A 404 17.88 7.92 3.83
CA ASN A 404 19.01 8.80 3.48
C ASN A 404 19.54 9.69 4.62
N GLN A 405 19.13 9.42 5.87
CA GLN A 405 19.71 10.02 7.06
C GLN A 405 20.76 9.11 7.70
N ASN A 406 21.77 9.75 8.32
CA ASN A 406 22.82 9.03 9.04
C ASN A 406 22.44 8.89 10.51
N VAL A 407 22.58 7.69 11.06
CA VAL A 407 22.47 7.42 12.49
C VAL A 407 23.84 7.04 13.04
N THR A 408 24.25 7.68 14.11
CA THR A 408 25.51 7.36 14.80
C THR A 408 25.23 6.49 16.01
N VAL A 409 25.99 5.41 16.15
CA VAL A 409 26.01 4.56 17.34
C VAL A 409 27.34 4.80 18.06
N ASP A 410 27.26 5.35 19.27
CA ASP A 410 28.41 5.71 20.08
C ASP A 410 28.68 4.71 21.23
N ASN A 411 29.78 4.91 21.94
CA ASN A 411 30.14 4.15 23.14
C ASN A 411 30.23 2.62 22.97
N LEU A 412 30.63 2.16 21.78
CA LEU A 412 30.78 0.73 21.49
C LEU A 412 31.87 0.08 22.36
N ALA A 413 31.60 -1.16 22.80
CA ALA A 413 32.58 -1.96 23.52
C ALA A 413 32.62 -3.39 22.97
N MET A 414 33.67 -4.14 23.35
CA MET A 414 33.72 -5.57 23.05
C MET A 414 32.57 -6.29 23.76
N GLY A 415 31.89 -7.18 23.04
CA GLY A 415 30.65 -7.84 23.45
C GLY A 415 29.38 -7.20 22.87
N TYR A 416 29.50 -6.10 22.12
CA TYR A 416 28.38 -5.47 21.43
C TYR A 416 28.05 -6.18 20.11
N THR A 417 26.77 -6.23 19.80
CA THR A 417 26.22 -6.61 18.50
C THR A 417 25.27 -5.51 18.07
N VAL A 418 25.49 -4.93 16.89
CA VAL A 418 24.60 -3.93 16.31
C VAL A 418 23.87 -4.58 15.14
N GLN A 419 22.54 -4.59 15.20
CA GLN A 419 21.66 -5.13 14.18
C GLN A 419 20.89 -3.99 13.53
N VAL A 420 20.89 -3.92 12.21
CA VAL A 420 20.12 -2.96 11.44
C VAL A 420 18.93 -3.68 10.83
N PHE A 421 17.75 -3.14 11.11
CA PHE A 421 16.47 -3.64 10.62
C PHE A 421 15.88 -2.66 9.61
N GLN A 422 15.26 -3.19 8.57
CA GLN A 422 14.34 -2.47 7.70
C GLN A 422 13.02 -3.24 7.70
N GLY A 423 11.95 -2.60 8.15
CA GLY A 423 10.74 -3.30 8.57
C GLY A 423 11.02 -4.31 9.71
N CYS A 424 10.72 -5.58 9.45
CA CYS A 424 10.97 -6.69 10.39
C CYS A 424 12.25 -7.49 10.10
N ASP A 425 12.93 -7.21 8.99
CA ASP A 425 14.07 -8.01 8.52
C ASP A 425 15.41 -7.43 9.00
N ILE A 426 16.31 -8.32 9.42
CA ILE A 426 17.70 -7.95 9.74
C ILE A 426 18.50 -7.91 8.44
N VAL A 427 18.79 -6.70 7.97
CA VAL A 427 19.54 -6.48 6.73
C VAL A 427 21.05 -6.42 6.96
N ARG A 428 21.48 -6.06 8.18
CA ARG A 428 22.91 -6.02 8.53
C ARG A 428 23.15 -6.31 9.99
N THR A 429 24.21 -7.05 10.29
CA THR A 429 24.68 -7.30 11.66
C THR A 429 26.19 -7.11 11.73
N ILE A 430 26.65 -6.38 12.75
CA ILE A 430 28.07 -6.26 13.08
C ILE A 430 28.31 -6.62 14.55
N CYS A 431 29.30 -7.48 14.79
CA CYS A 431 29.68 -7.97 16.11
C CYS A 431 31.07 -7.48 16.50
N PHE A 432 31.24 -7.03 17.73
CA PHE A 432 32.53 -6.63 18.29
C PHE A 432 32.97 -7.69 19.31
N LYS A 433 33.93 -8.55 18.98
CA LYS A 433 34.38 -9.64 19.87
C LYS A 433 35.83 -9.48 20.26
N LYS A 434 36.20 -9.95 21.46
CA LYS A 434 37.62 -10.07 21.82
C LYS A 434 38.28 -11.13 20.93
N GLN A 435 39.47 -10.85 20.44
CA GLN A 435 40.25 -11.83 19.69
C GLN A 435 40.55 -13.03 20.61
N PRO A 436 40.29 -14.27 20.17
CA PRO A 436 40.68 -15.43 20.95
C PRO A 436 42.21 -15.42 21.13
N PRO A 437 42.73 -15.80 22.32
CA PRO A 437 44.16 -15.83 22.55
C PRO A 437 44.84 -16.74 21.52
N LYS A 438 45.93 -16.27 20.90
CA LYS A 438 46.80 -17.11 20.09
C LYS A 438 47.37 -18.20 21.01
N LEU A 439 46.96 -19.45 20.82
CA LEU A 439 47.52 -20.59 21.55
C LEU A 439 48.99 -20.76 21.15
N ASP A 440 49.90 -20.60 22.10
CA ASP A 440 51.31 -20.95 21.93
C ASP A 440 51.48 -22.46 22.12
N TYR A 441 51.31 -23.19 21.02
CA TYR A 441 51.47 -24.65 21.01
C TYR A 441 52.88 -25.10 21.42
N ASN A 442 53.92 -24.29 21.23
CA ASN A 442 55.28 -24.68 21.61
C ASN A 442 55.44 -24.72 23.13
N LYS A 443 54.81 -23.78 23.85
CA LYS A 443 54.82 -23.79 25.32
C LYS A 443 53.99 -24.95 25.88
N LEU A 444 52.79 -25.15 25.34
CA LEU A 444 51.91 -26.26 25.73
C LEU A 444 52.54 -27.63 25.48
N ASP A 445 53.27 -27.79 24.37
CA ASP A 445 53.95 -29.04 24.02
C ASP A 445 55.10 -29.35 24.99
N LYS A 446 55.87 -28.34 25.40
CA LYS A 446 56.91 -28.50 26.43
C LYS A 446 56.33 -28.88 27.80
N GLU A 447 55.27 -28.19 28.23
CA GLU A 447 54.60 -28.45 29.51
C GLU A 447 53.97 -29.85 29.53
N LEU A 448 53.39 -30.29 28.41
CA LEU A 448 52.79 -31.61 28.27
C LEU A 448 53.86 -32.71 28.38
N VAL A 449 55.00 -32.56 27.69
CA VAL A 449 56.12 -33.52 27.81
C VAL A 449 56.65 -33.57 29.24
N GLN A 450 56.86 -32.43 29.90
CA GLN A 450 57.32 -32.40 31.30
C GLN A 450 56.33 -33.09 32.24
N LYS A 451 55.02 -32.95 31.99
CA LYS A 451 53.99 -33.64 32.75
C LYS A 451 54.02 -35.15 32.50
N LEU A 452 54.19 -35.56 31.25
CA LEU A 452 54.24 -36.98 30.86
C LEU A 452 55.48 -37.68 31.43
N GLN A 453 56.64 -37.01 31.48
CA GLN A 453 57.88 -37.52 32.05
C GLN A 453 57.83 -37.75 33.57
N LYS A 454 56.87 -37.14 34.28
CA LYS A 454 56.68 -37.34 35.72
C LYS A 454 55.93 -38.65 36.04
N TYR A 455 55.27 -39.26 35.06
CA TYR A 455 54.55 -40.51 35.24
C TYR A 455 55.45 -41.71 34.92
N ASN A 456 56.07 -42.29 35.95
CA ASN A 456 56.95 -43.46 35.82
C ASN A 456 56.41 -44.71 36.53
N GLU A 457 55.19 -44.66 37.04
CA GLU A 457 54.55 -45.75 37.79
C GLU A 457 53.45 -46.41 36.95
N ASN A 458 53.08 -47.65 37.31
CA ASN A 458 52.01 -48.43 36.66
C ASN A 458 52.18 -48.57 35.14
N MET A 459 53.33 -49.10 34.73
CA MET A 459 53.64 -49.36 33.33
C MET A 459 52.74 -50.46 32.76
N VAL A 460 52.13 -50.17 31.61
CA VAL A 460 51.26 -51.09 30.88
C VAL A 460 51.87 -51.33 29.49
N SER A 461 51.64 -52.53 28.94
CA SER A 461 52.05 -52.83 27.58
C SER A 461 51.33 -51.91 26.58
N VAL A 462 52.10 -51.43 25.61
CA VAL A 462 51.61 -50.51 24.60
C VAL A 462 50.73 -51.25 23.59
N SER A 463 49.43 -50.97 23.57
CA SER A 463 48.49 -51.51 22.58
C SER A 463 48.58 -50.79 21.22
N HIS A 464 48.16 -51.46 20.14
CA HIS A 464 48.09 -50.88 18.78
C HIS A 464 47.28 -49.57 18.70
N SER A 465 46.35 -49.32 19.63
CA SER A 465 45.53 -48.10 19.68
C SER A 465 46.34 -46.82 19.96
N ILE A 466 47.54 -46.93 20.54
CA ILE A 466 48.39 -45.78 20.88
C ILE A 466 49.03 -45.16 19.64
N GLY A 467 49.30 -45.95 18.60
CA GLY A 467 49.82 -45.43 17.32
C GLY A 467 48.87 -44.42 16.67
N ALA A 468 47.55 -44.60 16.83
CA ALA A 468 46.54 -43.68 16.32
C ALA A 468 46.52 -42.33 17.06
N ILE A 469 46.95 -42.29 18.33
CA ILE A 469 47.06 -41.06 19.12
C ILE A 469 48.19 -40.17 18.57
N ALA A 470 49.31 -40.77 18.14
CA ALA A 470 50.46 -40.03 17.59
C ALA A 470 50.11 -39.23 16.32
N ASN A 471 49.19 -39.75 15.50
CA ASN A 471 48.71 -39.05 14.30
C ASN A 471 47.86 -37.82 14.61
N LYS A 472 47.18 -37.79 15.77
CA LYS A 472 46.33 -36.65 16.19
C LYS A 472 47.10 -35.55 16.91
N LEU A 473 48.42 -35.68 17.06
CA LEU A 473 49.32 -34.74 17.74
C LEU A 473 50.14 -33.87 16.77
N GLU A 474 49.54 -33.41 15.66
CA GLU A 474 50.24 -32.63 14.63
C GLU A 474 50.89 -31.34 15.15
N ASN A 475 50.19 -30.61 16.03
CA ASN A 475 50.71 -29.37 16.64
C ASN A 475 51.59 -29.60 17.89
N TYR A 476 51.95 -30.86 18.19
CA TYR A 476 52.68 -31.24 19.41
C TYR A 476 53.90 -32.14 19.07
N PRO A 477 54.91 -31.62 18.35
CA PRO A 477 56.05 -32.41 17.87
C PRO A 477 56.89 -33.05 18.98
N LEU A 478 57.08 -32.40 20.12
CA LEU A 478 57.85 -32.92 21.26
C LEU A 478 57.09 -34.05 21.95
N THR A 479 55.79 -33.88 22.19
CA THR A 479 54.92 -34.92 22.75
C THR A 479 54.85 -36.12 21.81
N LYS A 480 54.78 -35.89 20.49
CA LYS A 480 54.82 -36.95 19.47
C LYS A 480 56.16 -37.71 19.50
N LYS A 481 57.29 -37.01 19.64
CA LYS A 481 58.62 -37.61 19.78
C LYS A 481 58.74 -38.45 21.06
N TRP A 482 58.22 -37.94 22.19
CA TRP A 482 58.18 -38.67 23.47
C TRP A 482 57.34 -39.95 23.33
N LEU A 483 56.16 -39.87 22.72
CA LEU A 483 55.27 -41.00 22.51
C LEU A 483 55.89 -42.08 21.62
N TYR A 484 56.60 -41.69 20.56
CA TYR A 484 57.38 -42.64 19.75
C TYR A 484 58.52 -43.31 20.52
N GLY A 485 59.14 -42.61 21.48
CA GLY A 485 60.11 -43.22 22.40
C GLY A 485 59.49 -44.33 23.24
N MET A 486 58.33 -44.08 23.83
CA MET A 486 57.59 -45.08 24.62
C MET A 486 57.07 -46.25 23.76
N LEU A 487 56.60 -45.98 22.54
CA LEU A 487 56.19 -47.01 21.56
C LEU A 487 57.33 -47.98 21.23
N ARG A 488 58.57 -47.48 21.11
CA ARG A 488 59.76 -48.32 20.86
C ARG A 488 60.16 -49.16 22.07
N GLN A 489 59.92 -48.65 23.28
CA GLN A 489 60.19 -49.37 24.53
C GLN A 489 59.10 -50.41 24.85
N GLY A 490 57.93 -50.34 24.20
CA GLY A 490 56.83 -51.31 24.36
C GLY A 490 56.02 -51.14 25.65
N ILE A 491 56.36 -50.16 26.48
CA ILE A 491 55.70 -49.87 27.77
C ILE A 491 55.39 -48.38 27.92
N ILE A 492 54.27 -48.07 28.58
CA ILE A 492 53.85 -46.70 28.90
C ILE A 492 53.12 -46.66 30.24
N SER A 493 53.30 -45.60 31.03
CA SER A 493 52.49 -45.42 32.25
C SER A 493 51.01 -45.27 31.91
N ARG A 494 50.15 -45.95 32.67
CA ARG A 494 48.69 -45.90 32.50
C ARG A 494 48.14 -44.47 32.60
N ASP A 495 48.69 -43.65 33.50
CA ASP A 495 48.25 -42.28 33.73
C ASP A 495 48.67 -41.36 32.58
N ALA A 496 49.89 -41.54 32.06
CA ALA A 496 50.36 -40.84 30.87
C ALA A 496 49.47 -41.13 29.65
N TYR A 497 49.01 -42.38 29.51
CA TYR A 497 48.07 -42.77 28.45
C TYR A 497 46.71 -42.07 28.57
N TYR A 498 46.13 -41.98 29.78
CA TYR A 498 44.86 -41.28 29.99
C TYR A 498 44.98 -39.78 29.71
N VAL A 499 46.09 -39.14 30.11
CA VAL A 499 46.35 -37.73 29.81
C VAL A 499 46.40 -37.49 28.30
N LEU A 500 47.12 -38.33 27.55
CA LEU A 500 47.18 -38.23 26.09
C LEU A 500 45.82 -38.43 25.42
N LYS A 501 45.03 -39.39 25.90
CA LYS A 501 43.68 -39.64 25.38
C LYS A 501 42.73 -38.46 25.61
N ASN A 502 42.86 -37.77 26.75
CA ASN A 502 42.06 -36.57 27.05
C ASN A 502 42.46 -35.37 26.20
N VAL A 503 43.77 -35.15 25.97
CA VAL A 503 44.27 -34.07 25.10
C VAL A 503 43.77 -34.24 23.66
N VAL A 504 43.72 -35.48 23.17
CA VAL A 504 43.20 -35.78 21.84
C VAL A 504 41.66 -35.67 21.77
N ARG A 505 40.94 -35.99 22.85
CA ARG A 505 39.48 -35.84 22.93
C ARG A 505 39.01 -34.39 22.98
N GLN A 506 39.77 -33.47 23.55
CA GLN A 506 39.42 -32.04 23.59
C GLN A 506 39.62 -31.31 22.25
N LYS A 507 40.21 -31.97 21.26
CA LYS A 507 40.44 -31.42 19.91
C LYS A 507 39.42 -31.87 18.85
N GLY A 508 38.63 -32.90 19.13
CA GLY A 508 37.50 -33.32 18.28
C GLY A 508 36.22 -32.76 18.85
#